data_AF-A0A7Z9LGC3-F1
#
_entry.id   AF-A0A7Z9LGC3-F1
#
_cell.length_a   1.000
_cell.length_b   1.000
_cell.length_c   1.000
_cell.angle_alpha   90.00
_cell.angle_beta   90.00
_cell.angle_gamma   90.00
#
_symmetry.space_group_name_H-M   'P 1'
#
loop_
_entity.id
_entity.type
_entity.pdbx_description
1 polymer ?
#
loop_
_entity_poly.entity_id
_entity_poly.type
_entity_poly.pdbx_seq_one_letter_code
_entity_poly.pdbx_strand_id
1 'polypeptide(L)'
;MPGPAARWIAERIEAMLVETNKEYKVHFPEKEIQEFAESVLPGVDNYFVGHFHVDREIKVDGCSSVLRVVPDWLSQRKLIRVSAEGTKEVLHFQNGSFENAH
;
A
#
# COMPACT_ATOMS: atom_id res chain seq x y z
N MET A 1 -38.71 -3.47 0.90
CA MET A 1 -38.05 -3.08 2.16
C MET A 1 -37.77 -1.57 2.11
N PRO A 2 -38.07 -0.78 3.15
CA PRO A 2 -38.00 0.68 3.06
C PRO A 2 -36.55 1.18 3.04
N GLY A 3 -36.25 2.12 2.14
CA GLY A 3 -34.90 2.63 1.87
C GLY A 3 -34.09 3.15 3.08
N PRO A 4 -34.70 3.81 4.11
CA PRO A 4 -33.93 4.34 5.24
C PRO A 4 -33.38 3.26 6.18
N ALA A 5 -34.18 2.21 6.45
CA ALA A 5 -33.77 1.13 7.35
C ALA A 5 -32.67 0.26 6.74
N ALA A 6 -32.76 -0.01 5.42
CA ALA A 6 -31.73 -0.74 4.69
C ALA A 6 -30.39 0.04 4.65
N ARG A 7 -30.45 1.37 4.50
CA ARG A 7 -29.27 2.24 4.47
C ARG A 7 -28.58 2.30 5.83
N TRP A 8 -29.34 2.43 6.92
CA TRP A 8 -28.79 2.41 8.27
C TRP A 8 -28.11 1.07 8.63
N ILE A 9 -28.69 -0.06 8.19
CA ILE A 9 -28.08 -1.38 8.36
C ILE A 9 -26.77 -1.46 7.57
N ALA A 10 -26.75 -0.99 6.32
CA ALA A 10 -25.54 -0.98 5.50
C ALA A 10 -24.42 -0.13 6.11
N GLU A 11 -24.72 1.09 6.56
CA GLU A 11 -23.77 2.00 7.22
C GLU A 11 -23.19 1.37 8.49
N ARG A 12 -24.01 0.64 9.27
CA ARG A 12 -23.57 -0.04 10.49
C ARG A 12 -22.70 -1.26 10.21
N ILE A 13 -23.00 -2.02 9.15
CA ILE A 13 -22.16 -3.13 8.69
C ILE A 13 -20.82 -2.60 8.15
N GLU A 14 -20.82 -1.52 7.36
CA GLU A 14 -19.60 -0.88 6.88
C GLU A 14 -18.75 -0.36 8.05
N ALA A 15 -19.36 0.33 9.02
CA ALA A 15 -18.66 0.80 10.22
C ALA A 15 -18.05 -0.36 11.01
N MET A 16 -18.79 -1.47 11.19
CA MET A 16 -18.28 -2.67 11.85
C MET A 16 -17.14 -3.33 11.06
N LEU A 17 -17.24 -3.42 9.74
CA LEU A 17 -16.18 -3.96 8.89
C LEU A 17 -14.92 -3.07 8.92
N VAL A 18 -15.09 -1.75 8.96
CA VAL A 18 -13.98 -0.79 9.13
C VAL A 18 -13.32 -0.95 10.50
N GLU A 19 -14.10 -1.14 11.56
CA GLU A 19 -13.59 -1.36 12.92
C GLU A 19 -12.85 -2.72 13.01
N THR A 20 -13.45 -3.77 12.46
CA THR A 20 -12.86 -5.12 12.43
C THR A 20 -11.60 -5.15 11.57
N ASN A 21 -11.56 -4.42 10.44
CA ASN A 21 -10.35 -4.26 9.62
C ASN A 21 -9.23 -3.49 10.35
N LYS A 22 -9.55 -2.61 11.30
CA LYS A 22 -8.54 -1.94 12.13
C LYS A 22 -7.97 -2.86 13.20
N GLU A 23 -8.77 -3.74 13.80
CA GLU A 23 -8.29 -4.75 14.76
C GLU A 23 -7.52 -5.89 14.08
N TYR A 24 -7.84 -6.22 12.82
CA TYR A 24 -7.06 -7.11 11.94
C TYR A 24 -5.93 -6.39 11.18
N LYS A 25 -5.44 -5.24 11.69
CA LYS A 25 -4.15 -4.70 11.26
C LYS A 25 -3.07 -5.69 11.67
N VAL A 26 -2.75 -6.61 10.76
CA VAL A 26 -1.50 -7.37 10.71
C VAL A 26 -0.40 -6.40 11.15
N HIS A 27 0.17 -6.62 12.33
CA HIS A 27 1.26 -5.78 12.80
C HIS A 27 2.35 -5.79 11.74
N PHE A 28 2.72 -4.59 11.26
CA PHE A 28 3.77 -4.47 10.27
C PHE A 28 5.09 -4.93 10.92
N PRO A 29 5.75 -5.98 10.39
CA PRO A 29 6.91 -6.58 11.02
C PRO A 29 8.15 -5.75 10.72
N GLU A 30 8.30 -4.62 11.42
CA GLU A 30 9.35 -3.61 11.18
C GLU A 30 10.75 -4.24 11.11
N LYS A 31 11.07 -5.11 12.08
CA LYS A 31 12.39 -5.72 12.20
C LYS A 31 12.66 -6.69 11.06
N GLU A 32 11.73 -7.59 10.78
CA GLU A 32 11.87 -8.62 9.76
C GLU A 32 11.93 -8.02 8.36
N ILE A 33 11.14 -6.96 8.10
CA ILE A 33 11.22 -6.19 6.87
C ILE A 33 12.60 -5.53 6.72
N GLN A 34 13.16 -4.98 7.80
CA GLN A 34 14.47 -4.33 7.77
C GLN A 34 15.58 -5.35 7.47
N GLU A 35 15.62 -6.46 8.20
CA GLU A 35 16.58 -7.56 7.97
C GLU A 35 16.44 -8.13 6.55
N PHE A 36 15.21 -8.26 6.06
CA PHE A 36 14.96 -8.68 4.69
C PHE A 36 15.49 -7.66 3.68
N ALA A 37 15.24 -6.37 3.89
CA ALA A 37 15.76 -5.30 3.03
C ALA A 37 17.30 -5.32 2.96
N GLU A 38 17.97 -5.50 4.10
CA GLU A 38 19.44 -5.62 4.17
C GLU A 38 19.97 -6.78 3.33
N SER A 39 19.22 -7.88 3.27
CA SER A 39 19.62 -9.07 2.50
C SER A 39 19.42 -8.93 0.99
N VAL A 40 18.41 -8.18 0.53
CA VAL A 40 18.03 -8.13 -0.89
C VAL A 40 18.51 -6.87 -1.62
N LEU A 41 18.56 -5.72 -0.94
CA LEU A 41 18.82 -4.43 -1.57
C LEU A 41 20.20 -4.28 -2.22
N PRO A 42 21.29 -4.90 -1.74
CA PRO A 42 22.58 -4.86 -2.43
C PRO A 42 22.57 -5.49 -3.83
N GLY A 43 21.61 -6.36 -4.14
CA GLY A 43 21.54 -7.10 -5.40
C GLY A 43 20.55 -6.55 -6.43
N VAL A 44 19.82 -5.48 -6.10
CA VAL A 44 18.75 -4.94 -6.96
C VAL A 44 18.74 -3.41 -6.92
N ASP A 45 18.24 -2.78 -7.98
CA ASP A 45 18.03 -1.33 -8.00
C ASP A 45 16.82 -0.91 -7.14
N ASN A 46 15.80 -1.78 -7.06
CA ASN A 46 14.56 -1.56 -6.31
C ASN A 46 13.93 -2.90 -5.91
N TYR A 47 13.22 -2.91 -4.79
CA TYR A 47 12.41 -4.05 -4.37
C TYR A 47 10.99 -3.60 -4.04
N PHE A 48 9.97 -4.37 -4.43
CA PHE A 48 8.56 -4.07 -4.13
C PHE A 48 7.91 -5.25 -3.43
N VAL A 49 7.17 -4.97 -2.34
CA VAL A 49 6.43 -6.00 -1.60
C VAL A 49 5.03 -5.51 -1.25
N GLY A 50 4.02 -6.36 -1.47
CA GLY A 50 2.63 -6.07 -1.11
C GLY A 50 2.28 -6.64 0.26
N HIS A 51 1.06 -7.18 0.39
CA HIS A 51 0.53 -7.91 1.57
C HIS A 51 0.24 -7.08 2.82
N PHE A 52 1.07 -6.11 3.17
CA PHE A 52 0.93 -5.40 4.45
C PHE A 52 -0.06 -4.22 4.42
N HIS A 53 -0.54 -3.83 3.24
CA HIS A 53 -1.53 -2.75 3.05
C HIS A 53 -1.06 -1.40 3.67
N VAL A 54 0.26 -1.17 3.69
CA VAL A 54 0.88 0.09 4.14
C VAL A 54 1.76 0.65 3.03
N ASP A 55 1.83 1.97 2.96
CA ASP A 55 2.67 2.69 2.00
C ASP A 55 3.95 3.14 2.72
N ARG A 56 5.05 2.41 2.52
CA ARG A 56 6.32 2.68 3.21
C ARG A 56 7.52 2.45 2.32
N GLU A 57 8.58 3.18 2.61
CA GLU A 57 9.92 2.94 2.06
C GLU A 57 10.84 2.47 3.17
N ILE A 58 11.63 1.46 2.85
CA ILE A 58 12.64 0.85 3.73
C ILE A 58 13.98 1.05 3.05
N LYS A 59 14.89 1.69 3.78
CA LYS A 59 16.24 2.05 3.31
C LYS A 59 17.26 1.30 4.15
N VAL A 60 18.38 0.99 3.53
CA VAL A 60 19.52 0.33 4.17
C VAL A 60 20.75 1.19 3.96
N ASP A 61 21.53 1.39 5.02
CA ASP A 61 22.73 2.22 4.96
C ASP A 61 23.73 1.65 3.95
N GLY A 62 24.30 2.54 3.14
CA GLY A 62 25.23 2.15 2.07
C GLY A 62 24.56 1.59 0.80
N CYS A 63 23.23 1.45 0.77
CA CYS A 63 22.47 1.09 -0.43
C CYS A 63 21.78 2.33 -1.03
N SER A 64 21.88 2.51 -2.35
CA SER A 64 21.09 3.52 -3.08
C SER A 64 19.69 3.01 -3.45
N SER A 65 19.49 1.69 -3.42
CA SER A 65 18.22 1.03 -3.68
C SER A 65 17.26 1.13 -2.48
N VAL A 66 15.96 0.95 -2.76
CA VAL A 66 14.89 1.05 -1.75
C VAL A 66 13.96 -0.13 -1.88
N LEU A 67 13.53 -0.66 -0.73
CA LEU A 67 12.41 -1.61 -0.65
C LEU A 67 11.14 -0.82 -0.38
N ARG A 68 10.17 -0.92 -1.27
CA ARG A 68 8.89 -0.23 -1.15
C ARG A 68 7.79 -1.22 -0.81
N VAL A 69 7.15 -0.98 0.32
CA VAL A 69 5.91 -1.67 0.71
C VAL A 69 4.76 -0.93 0.02
N VAL A 70 4.07 -1.63 -0.87
CA VAL A 70 2.99 -1.05 -1.66
C VAL A 70 1.67 -1.15 -0.91
N PRO A 71 0.87 -0.06 -0.84
CA PRO A 71 -0.42 -0.10 -0.17
C PRO A 71 -1.42 -0.94 -0.94
N ASP A 72 -2.55 -1.25 -0.29
CA ASP A 72 -3.66 -1.87 -1.00
C ASP A 72 -4.33 -0.89 -1.98
N TRP A 73 -4.92 -1.47 -3.01
CA TRP A 73 -5.62 -0.72 -4.04
C TRP A 73 -6.88 -0.03 -3.52
N LEU A 74 -7.64 -0.68 -2.65
CA LEU A 74 -8.96 -0.22 -2.23
C LEU A 74 -8.86 1.11 -1.45
N SER A 75 -7.84 1.24 -0.61
CA SER A 75 -7.64 2.41 0.25
C SER A 75 -6.93 3.57 -0.45
N GLN A 76 -5.83 3.30 -1.18
CA GLN A 76 -4.96 4.36 -1.73
C GLN A 76 -5.15 4.61 -3.22
N ARG A 77 -5.71 3.63 -3.96
CA ARG A 77 -5.84 3.67 -5.43
C ARG A 77 -4.55 4.07 -6.14
N LYS A 78 -3.42 3.64 -5.56
CA LYS A 78 -2.07 4.03 -5.95
C LYS A 78 -1.49 2.98 -6.87
N LEU A 79 -0.91 3.42 -7.98
CA LEU A 79 -0.19 2.58 -8.94
C LEU A 79 1.25 3.10 -9.05
N ILE A 80 2.21 2.19 -9.06
CA ILE A 80 3.61 2.51 -9.33
C ILE A 80 3.91 2.02 -10.74
N ARG A 81 4.28 2.96 -11.62
CA ARG A 81 4.70 2.65 -12.98
C ARG A 81 6.22 2.74 -13.05
N VAL A 82 6.84 1.73 -13.64
CA VAL A 82 8.28 1.65 -13.84
C VAL A 82 8.54 1.63 -15.34
N SER A 83 9.37 2.54 -15.82
CA SER A 83 9.76 2.62 -17.24
C SER A 83 10.84 1.60 -17.58
N ALA A 84 11.15 1.47 -18.87
CA ALA A 84 12.26 0.63 -19.33
C ALA A 84 13.63 1.14 -18.83
N GLU A 85 13.73 2.45 -18.59
CA GLU A 85 14.91 3.13 -18.06
C GLU A 85 15.01 3.01 -16.52
N GLY A 86 14.06 2.33 -15.88
CA GLY A 86 14.01 2.16 -14.42
C GLY A 86 13.52 3.40 -13.66
N THR A 87 13.01 4.42 -14.37
CA THR A 87 12.37 5.57 -13.71
C THR A 87 11.03 5.14 -13.13
N LYS A 88 10.74 5.63 -11.92
CA LYS A 88 9.54 5.28 -11.16
C LYS A 88 8.65 6.50 -11.06
N GLU A 89 7.36 6.31 -11.33
CA GLU A 89 6.34 7.31 -11.06
C GLU A 89 5.17 6.69 -10.31
N VAL A 90 4.53 7.52 -9.51
CA VAL A 90 3.35 7.15 -8.73
C VAL A 90 2.15 7.81 -9.37
N LEU A 91 1.14 7.00 -9.69
CA LEU A 91 -0.15 7.45 -10.18
C LEU A 91 -1.23 7.18 -9.14
N HIS A 92 -2.21 8.07 -9.07
CA HIS A 92 -3.46 7.85 -8.34
C HIS A 92 -4.61 7.68 -9.32
N PHE A 93 -5.46 6.71 -9.06
CA PHE A 93 -6.70 6.54 -9.79
C PHE A 93 -7.82 7.36 -9.15
N GLN A 94 -8.19 8.45 -9.80
CA GLN A 94 -9.25 9.37 -9.37
C GLN A 94 -10.14 9.74 -10.57
N ASN A 95 -11.43 9.94 -10.32
CA ASN A 95 -12.39 10.37 -11.34
C ASN A 95 -12.44 9.49 -12.62
N GLY A 96 -12.13 8.20 -12.51
CA GLY A 96 -12.12 7.27 -13.65
C GLY A 96 -10.85 7.29 -14.49
N SER A 97 -9.80 8.00 -14.07
CA SER A 97 -8.53 8.10 -14.79
C SER A 97 -7.32 8.03 -13.85
N PHE A 98 -6.14 7.79 -14.42
CA PHE A 98 -4.87 7.81 -13.69
C PHE A 98 -4.22 9.19 -13.83
N GLU A 99 -3.92 9.80 -12.70
CA GLU A 99 -3.25 11.11 -12.60
C GLU A 99 -1.93 10.95 -11.83
N ASN A 100 -0.95 11.81 -12.10
CA ASN A 100 0.32 11.78 -11.36
C ASN A 100 0.08 12.18 -9.89
N ALA A 101 0.74 11.50 -8.97
CA ALA A 101 0.82 11.94 -7.58
C ALA A 101 1.58 13.28 -7.53
N HIS A 102 0.90 14.35 -7.11
CA HIS A 102 1.51 15.64 -6.82
C HIS A 102 2.28 15.61 -5.50
#